data_AF-A0A942LH10-F1
#
_entry.id   AF-A0A942LH10-F1
#
_cell.length_a   1.000
_cell.length_b   1.000
_cell.length_c   1.000
_cell.angle_alpha   90.00
_cell.angle_beta   90.00
_cell.angle_gamma   90.00
#
_symmetry.space_group_name_H-M   'P 1'
#
loop_
_entity.id
_entity.type
_entity.pdbx_description
1 polymer ?
#
loop_
_entity_poly.entity_id
_entity_poly.type
_entity_poly.pdbx_seq_one_letter_code
_entity_poly.pdbx_strand_id
1 'polypeptide(L)'
;AAAAMLAGLSMAGVPLSFGYVVKDVITDAKTVGDVLQFAKAANILFGAVAVAVAAVAAVRIFWRHPGTNVTPKAHEGGLTLVGPPLVLASIGVVLGLFPFLADWLVGAASQAMSPRAEAVAVHFALGVGPGLFSLLLTLLVGAAVFWYWDPLHRSFDRLAKRTDGISMVANYERFIRGIPKLAALSTRTLQHGDLPSYSVVILAFISVFMGTILVAGWDHWVWPQWIDPTAGFVVACLLTAAGSLLAVGQRDRFVLLLAAGLVGFGSAIFFTYVGAPDVAYTQFVVESVFVIVVASVLLKLKQRGMGQGHEKAVTARWALPVAVAFGGVLTLWMLIGVGGVFDPVLSQFFAEKSVPEAHGRNVVNVILVDFRALDTLGEITVVMLSFLAALPLLQAVRTYMRRRKVIVAGTGEQP
;
A
#
# COMPACT_ATOMS: atom_id res chain seq x y z
N ALA A 1 -50.53 -18.36 -14.74
CA ALA A 1 -51.47 -17.23 -14.62
C ALA A 1 -52.16 -17.20 -13.25
N ALA A 2 -52.96 -18.21 -12.87
CA ALA A 2 -53.64 -18.24 -11.56
C ALA A 2 -52.68 -18.15 -10.34
N ALA A 3 -51.59 -18.94 -10.32
CA ALA A 3 -50.58 -18.85 -9.26
C ALA A 3 -49.92 -17.46 -9.17
N ALA A 4 -49.67 -16.82 -10.32
CA ALA A 4 -49.11 -15.47 -10.38
C ALA A 4 -50.12 -14.40 -9.91
N MET A 5 -51.41 -14.58 -10.18
CA MET A 5 -52.46 -13.72 -9.60
C MET A 5 -52.52 -13.87 -8.08
N LEU A 6 -52.58 -15.09 -7.56
CA LEU A 6 -52.59 -15.34 -6.12
C LEU A 6 -51.34 -14.76 -5.41
N ALA A 7 -50.16 -15.00 -5.97
CA ALA A 7 -48.91 -14.44 -5.45
C ALA A 7 -48.85 -12.90 -5.58
N GLY A 8 -49.35 -12.36 -6.69
CA GLY A 8 -49.43 -10.92 -6.93
C GLY A 8 -50.40 -10.22 -5.98
N LEU A 9 -51.55 -10.82 -5.68
CA LEU A 9 -52.50 -10.33 -4.68
C LEU A 9 -51.87 -10.30 -3.28
N SER A 10 -51.10 -11.33 -2.92
CA SER A 10 -50.33 -11.35 -1.67
C SER A 10 -49.24 -10.27 -1.64
N MET A 11 -48.43 -10.13 -2.68
CA MET A 11 -47.38 -9.09 -2.77
C MET A 11 -47.96 -7.67 -2.75
N ALA A 12 -49.09 -7.45 -3.43
CA ALA A 12 -49.83 -6.19 -3.40
C ALA A 12 -50.44 -5.92 -2.01
N GLY A 13 -50.68 -6.95 -1.21
CA GLY A 13 -51.27 -6.85 0.13
C GLY A 13 -52.78 -6.72 0.08
N VAL A 14 -53.44 -7.39 -0.85
CA VAL A 14 -54.91 -7.38 -0.96
C VAL A 14 -55.53 -8.13 0.22
N PRO A 15 -56.67 -7.69 0.78
CA PRO A 15 -57.36 -8.41 1.86
C PRO A 15 -57.56 -9.90 1.53
N LEU A 16 -57.55 -10.76 2.57
CA LEU A 16 -57.58 -12.23 2.46
C LEU A 16 -56.29 -12.88 1.93
N SER A 17 -55.16 -12.15 1.93
CA SER A 17 -53.83 -12.68 1.63
C SER A 17 -52.87 -12.48 2.79
N PHE A 18 -51.86 -13.35 2.93
CA PHE A 18 -50.88 -13.22 4.01
C PHE A 18 -50.09 -11.90 3.94
N GLY A 19 -49.84 -11.38 2.73
CA GLY A 19 -49.16 -10.09 2.57
C GLY A 19 -49.95 -8.89 3.10
N TYR A 20 -51.28 -8.98 3.21
CA TYR A 20 -52.08 -7.96 3.91
C TYR A 20 -51.75 -7.96 5.41
N VAL A 21 -51.82 -9.14 6.03
CA VAL A 21 -51.54 -9.34 7.46
C VAL A 21 -50.14 -8.85 7.83
N VAL A 22 -49.12 -9.20 7.02
CA VAL A 22 -47.74 -8.78 7.26
C VAL A 22 -47.56 -7.26 7.11
N LYS A 23 -48.20 -6.63 6.11
CA LYS A 23 -48.10 -5.17 5.93
C LYS A 23 -48.80 -4.41 7.05
N ASP A 24 -49.88 -4.94 7.60
CA ASP A 24 -50.59 -4.36 8.73
C ASP A 24 -49.70 -4.37 9.98
N VAL A 25 -49.16 -5.55 10.32
CA VAL A 25 -48.19 -5.72 11.42
C VAL A 25 -46.95 -4.83 11.26
N ILE A 26 -46.38 -4.71 10.05
CA ILE A 26 -45.25 -3.81 9.78
C ILE A 26 -45.65 -2.34 9.97
N THR A 27 -46.88 -1.98 9.61
CA THR A 27 -47.38 -0.60 9.76
C THR A 27 -47.56 -0.28 11.24
N ASP A 28 -48.19 -1.18 11.99
CA ASP A 28 -48.37 -1.04 13.44
C ASP A 28 -47.01 -0.95 14.17
N ALA A 29 -46.07 -1.85 13.86
CA ALA A 29 -44.72 -1.80 14.42
C ALA A 29 -43.99 -0.48 14.12
N LYS A 30 -44.24 0.14 12.96
CA LYS A 30 -43.68 1.44 12.58
C LYS A 30 -44.41 2.64 13.22
N THR A 31 -45.63 2.47 13.74
CA THR A 31 -46.32 3.54 14.48
C THR A 31 -45.79 3.73 15.89
N VAL A 32 -45.26 2.68 16.51
CA VAL A 32 -44.70 2.68 17.87
C VAL A 32 -43.31 3.35 17.91
N GLY A 33 -42.57 3.35 16.80
CA GLY A 33 -41.26 4.00 16.69
C GLY A 33 -41.34 5.37 16.01
N ASP A 34 -41.29 6.45 16.78
CA ASP A 34 -41.45 7.83 16.29
C ASP A 34 -40.22 8.42 15.55
N VAL A 35 -39.33 7.56 15.03
CA VAL A 35 -37.93 7.95 14.73
C VAL A 35 -37.79 8.70 13.40
N LEU A 36 -38.68 8.55 12.41
CA LEU A 36 -38.69 9.39 11.20
C LEU A 36 -40.08 9.46 10.55
N GLN A 37 -40.70 10.64 10.49
CA GLN A 37 -41.91 10.89 9.69
C GLN A 37 -41.69 10.56 8.19
N PHE A 38 -40.44 10.70 7.70
CA PHE A 38 -40.04 10.29 6.35
C PHE A 38 -40.24 8.79 6.08
N ALA A 39 -40.08 7.93 7.10
CA ALA A 39 -40.24 6.48 6.95
C ALA A 39 -41.69 6.09 6.62
N LYS A 40 -42.69 6.83 7.14
CA LYS A 40 -44.11 6.61 6.85
C LYS A 40 -44.43 6.96 5.39
N ALA A 41 -43.96 8.12 4.92
CA ALA A 41 -44.13 8.54 3.52
C ALA A 41 -43.41 7.61 2.52
N ALA A 42 -42.17 7.20 2.85
CA ALA A 42 -41.43 6.23 2.04
C ALA A 42 -42.16 4.88 1.98
N ASN A 43 -42.75 4.40 3.08
CA ASN A 43 -43.48 3.13 3.11
C ASN A 43 -44.68 3.11 2.15
N ILE A 44 -45.45 4.22 2.09
CA ILE A 44 -46.57 4.35 1.16
C ILE A 44 -46.05 4.32 -0.29
N LEU A 45 -44.97 5.04 -0.59
CA LEU A 45 -44.38 5.08 -1.92
C LEU A 45 -43.84 3.70 -2.34
N PHE A 46 -43.04 3.05 -1.49
CA PHE A 46 -42.53 1.69 -1.75
C PHE A 46 -43.66 0.67 -1.86
N GLY A 47 -44.68 0.76 -0.99
CA GLY A 47 -45.86 -0.07 -1.05
C GLY A 47 -46.60 0.09 -2.38
N ALA A 48 -46.75 1.32 -2.87
CA ALA A 48 -47.44 1.61 -4.13
C ALA A 48 -46.64 1.09 -5.33
N VAL A 49 -45.32 1.25 -5.33
CA VAL A 49 -44.45 0.67 -6.35
C VAL A 49 -44.52 -0.86 -6.32
N ALA A 50 -44.53 -1.48 -5.13
CA ALA A 50 -44.66 -2.93 -4.98
C ALA A 50 -46.01 -3.44 -5.53
N VAL A 51 -47.12 -2.72 -5.28
CA VAL A 51 -48.43 -3.00 -5.87
C VAL A 51 -48.37 -2.90 -7.40
N ALA A 52 -47.75 -1.84 -7.94
CA ALA A 52 -47.62 -1.67 -9.38
C ALA A 52 -46.81 -2.80 -10.02
N VAL A 53 -45.67 -3.16 -9.43
CA VAL A 53 -44.82 -4.27 -9.89
C VAL A 53 -45.57 -5.60 -9.81
N ALA A 54 -46.30 -5.86 -8.71
CA ALA A 54 -47.11 -7.06 -8.56
C ALA A 54 -48.20 -7.14 -9.65
N ALA A 55 -48.89 -6.03 -9.94
CA ALA A 55 -49.89 -5.96 -11.00
C ALA A 55 -49.26 -6.16 -12.40
N VAL A 56 -48.08 -5.59 -12.67
CA VAL A 56 -47.33 -5.84 -13.91
C VAL A 56 -46.99 -7.32 -14.05
N ALA A 57 -46.42 -7.94 -13.02
CA ALA A 57 -46.01 -9.32 -13.04
C ALA A 57 -47.19 -10.30 -13.17
N ALA A 58 -48.30 -10.04 -12.47
CA ALA A 58 -49.47 -10.92 -12.44
C ALA A 58 -50.40 -10.74 -13.65
N VAL A 59 -50.63 -9.51 -14.08
CA VAL A 59 -51.63 -9.18 -15.12
C VAL A 59 -50.96 -8.93 -16.46
N ARG A 60 -49.95 -8.07 -16.51
CA ARG A 60 -49.40 -7.61 -17.80
C ARG A 60 -48.65 -8.72 -18.54
N ILE A 61 -47.87 -9.53 -17.83
CA ILE A 61 -47.12 -10.66 -18.42
C ILE A 61 -48.07 -11.68 -19.04
N PHE A 62 -49.21 -11.98 -18.40
CA PHE A 62 -50.10 -13.07 -18.81
C PHE A 62 -51.29 -12.65 -19.68
N TRP A 63 -51.83 -11.42 -19.52
CA TRP A 63 -53.06 -10.98 -20.18
C TRP A 63 -52.89 -9.80 -21.14
N ARG A 64 -51.76 -9.09 -21.14
CA ARG A 64 -51.56 -7.90 -21.98
C ARG A 64 -50.38 -8.13 -22.94
N HIS A 65 -50.67 -8.60 -24.15
CA HIS A 65 -49.67 -8.77 -25.21
C HIS A 65 -49.98 -7.91 -26.44
N PRO A 66 -49.31 -6.75 -26.61
CA PRO A 66 -49.30 -6.00 -27.86
C PRO A 66 -48.23 -6.50 -28.86
N GLY A 67 -47.70 -7.72 -28.70
CA GLY A 67 -46.57 -8.24 -29.49
C GLY A 67 -46.81 -9.63 -30.06
N THR A 68 -46.10 -9.96 -31.13
CA THR A 68 -46.05 -11.31 -31.71
C THR A 68 -45.20 -12.22 -30.83
N ASN A 69 -45.76 -13.34 -30.37
CA ASN A 69 -44.99 -14.34 -29.65
C ASN A 69 -43.90 -14.91 -30.57
N VAL A 70 -42.64 -14.62 -30.25
CA VAL A 70 -41.46 -14.98 -31.06
C VAL A 70 -41.14 -16.48 -30.94
N THR A 71 -41.79 -17.22 -30.04
CA THR A 71 -41.60 -18.65 -29.81
C THR A 71 -42.66 -19.48 -30.57
N PRO A 72 -42.35 -20.00 -31.77
CA PRO A 72 -43.34 -20.67 -32.64
C PRO A 72 -43.81 -22.05 -32.14
N LYS A 73 -43.28 -22.57 -31.02
CA LYS A 73 -43.62 -23.89 -30.47
C LYS A 73 -43.64 -23.89 -28.94
N ALA A 74 -44.42 -23.00 -28.33
CA ALA A 74 -44.71 -23.10 -26.90
C ALA A 74 -45.63 -24.32 -26.66
N HIS A 75 -45.22 -25.26 -25.81
CA HIS A 75 -46.07 -26.37 -25.37
C HIS A 75 -46.66 -26.07 -23.99
N GLU A 76 -47.79 -26.70 -23.67
CA GLU A 76 -48.39 -26.58 -22.35
C GLU A 76 -47.48 -27.23 -21.30
N GLY A 77 -47.30 -26.56 -20.16
CA GLY A 77 -46.45 -27.06 -19.07
C GLY A 77 -47.15 -28.17 -18.31
N GLY A 78 -46.46 -29.27 -18.05
CA GLY A 78 -46.99 -30.36 -17.22
C GLY A 78 -47.26 -29.93 -15.77
N LEU A 79 -48.03 -30.76 -15.05
CA LEU A 79 -48.39 -30.54 -13.64
C LEU A 79 -47.18 -30.35 -12.71
N THR A 80 -46.03 -30.94 -13.03
CA THR A 80 -44.78 -30.77 -12.26
C THR A 80 -44.21 -29.36 -12.34
N LEU A 81 -44.48 -28.62 -13.42
CA LEU A 81 -44.06 -27.23 -13.57
C LEU A 81 -45.03 -26.25 -12.89
N VAL A 82 -46.34 -26.55 -12.94
CA VAL A 82 -47.40 -25.68 -12.40
C VAL A 82 -47.63 -25.91 -10.90
N GLY A 83 -47.43 -27.15 -10.43
CA GLY A 83 -47.71 -27.58 -9.06
C GLY A 83 -46.98 -26.76 -8.00
N PRO A 84 -45.63 -26.66 -8.01
CA PRO A 84 -44.90 -25.97 -6.94
C PRO A 84 -45.26 -24.48 -6.79
N PRO A 85 -45.32 -23.67 -7.87
CA PRO A 85 -45.76 -22.27 -7.76
C PRO A 85 -47.20 -22.13 -7.23
N LEU A 86 -48.09 -23.05 -7.63
CA LEU A 86 -49.48 -23.03 -7.16
C LEU A 86 -49.57 -23.37 -5.68
N VAL A 87 -48.85 -24.40 -5.22
CA VAL A 87 -48.78 -24.76 -3.79
C VAL A 87 -48.26 -23.59 -2.96
N LEU A 88 -47.17 -22.93 -3.37
CA LEU A 88 -46.63 -21.77 -2.66
C LEU A 88 -47.62 -20.61 -2.61
N ALA A 89 -48.29 -20.31 -3.72
CA ALA A 89 -49.30 -19.26 -3.77
C ALA A 89 -50.52 -19.60 -2.90
N SER A 90 -50.95 -20.86 -2.91
CA SER A 90 -52.04 -21.36 -2.06
C SER A 90 -51.69 -21.27 -0.57
N ILE A 91 -50.46 -21.60 -0.16
CA ILE A 91 -50.01 -21.42 1.23
C ILE A 91 -50.14 -19.94 1.63
N GLY A 92 -49.75 -19.01 0.76
CA GLY A 92 -49.90 -17.57 1.02
C GLY A 92 -51.36 -17.11 1.20
N VAL A 93 -52.31 -17.78 0.57
CA VAL A 93 -53.75 -17.52 0.78
C VAL A 93 -54.23 -18.17 2.08
N VAL A 94 -53.86 -19.44 2.32
CA VAL A 94 -54.23 -20.18 3.54
C VAL A 94 -53.74 -19.47 4.79
N LEU A 95 -52.48 -19.02 4.81
CA LEU A 95 -51.94 -18.23 5.92
C LEU A 95 -52.58 -16.85 6.04
N GLY A 96 -53.08 -16.29 4.93
CA GLY A 96 -53.85 -15.03 4.96
C GLY A 96 -55.23 -15.20 5.62
N LEU A 97 -55.91 -16.31 5.35
CA LEU A 97 -57.20 -16.65 5.96
C LEU A 97 -57.05 -17.14 7.40
N PHE A 98 -55.96 -17.86 7.70
CA PHE A 98 -55.69 -18.49 8.99
C PHE A 98 -54.31 -18.10 9.53
N PRO A 99 -54.08 -16.82 9.90
CA PRO A 99 -52.76 -16.35 10.32
C PRO A 99 -52.25 -16.96 11.62
N PHE A 100 -53.14 -17.48 12.47
CA PHE A 100 -52.76 -18.20 13.70
C PHE A 100 -51.85 -19.42 13.44
N LEU A 101 -51.87 -19.98 12.21
CA LEU A 101 -50.97 -21.06 11.82
C LEU A 101 -49.49 -20.63 11.82
N ALA A 102 -49.22 -19.33 11.57
CA ALA A 102 -47.88 -18.76 11.55
C ALA A 102 -47.53 -17.97 12.81
N ASP A 103 -48.53 -17.52 13.58
CA ASP A 103 -48.38 -16.63 14.74
C ASP A 103 -47.40 -17.17 15.79
N TRP A 104 -47.53 -18.45 16.19
CA TRP A 104 -46.63 -19.07 17.18
C TRP A 104 -45.16 -19.09 16.73
N LEU A 105 -44.92 -19.34 15.44
CA LEU A 105 -43.57 -19.43 14.88
C LEU A 105 -42.94 -18.04 14.76
N VAL A 106 -43.72 -17.06 14.28
CA VAL A 106 -43.29 -15.66 14.15
C VAL A 106 -43.04 -15.06 15.54
N GLY A 107 -43.90 -15.33 16.50
CA GLY A 107 -43.75 -14.88 17.89
C GLY A 107 -42.49 -15.45 18.55
N ALA A 108 -42.26 -16.77 18.43
CA ALA A 108 -41.05 -17.41 18.96
C ALA A 108 -39.77 -16.86 18.32
N ALA A 109 -39.75 -16.66 16.99
CA ALA A 109 -38.61 -16.07 16.28
C ALA A 109 -38.38 -14.61 16.70
N SER A 110 -39.44 -13.83 16.88
CA SER A 110 -39.36 -12.44 17.32
C SER A 110 -38.77 -12.32 18.73
N GLN A 111 -39.24 -13.14 19.68
CA GLN A 111 -38.70 -13.17 21.05
C GLN A 111 -37.24 -13.65 21.10
N ALA A 112 -36.85 -14.60 20.25
CA ALA A 112 -35.46 -15.03 20.15
C ALA A 112 -34.54 -13.90 19.62
N MET A 113 -35.01 -13.11 18.66
CA MET A 113 -34.25 -11.98 18.10
C MET A 113 -34.23 -10.75 19.01
N SER A 114 -35.32 -10.51 19.75
CA SER A 114 -35.46 -9.37 20.68
C SER A 114 -36.18 -9.80 21.96
N PRO A 115 -35.44 -10.28 22.98
CA PRO A 115 -36.02 -10.86 24.20
C PRO A 115 -36.86 -9.90 25.07
N ARG A 116 -36.86 -8.60 24.77
CA ARG A 116 -37.62 -7.56 25.48
C ARG A 116 -38.77 -6.97 24.66
N ALA A 117 -38.96 -7.40 23.43
CA ALA A 117 -40.08 -6.94 22.63
C ALA A 117 -41.35 -7.69 23.06
N GLU A 118 -42.46 -6.97 23.25
CA GLU A 118 -43.77 -7.59 23.37
C GLU A 118 -44.06 -8.40 22.11
N ALA A 119 -44.58 -9.62 22.27
CA ALA A 119 -44.96 -10.46 21.14
C ALA A 119 -46.07 -9.74 20.37
N VAL A 120 -45.76 -9.31 19.14
CA VAL A 120 -46.75 -8.72 18.24
C VAL A 120 -47.66 -9.83 17.77
N ALA A 121 -48.88 -9.88 18.32
CA ALA A 121 -49.86 -10.90 17.96
C ALA A 121 -50.33 -10.68 16.53
N VAL A 122 -50.20 -11.72 15.68
CA VAL A 122 -50.60 -11.68 14.27
C VAL A 122 -52.10 -11.97 14.18
N HIS A 123 -52.92 -10.93 14.36
CA HIS A 123 -54.37 -11.06 14.25
C HIS A 123 -54.88 -10.66 12.87
N PHE A 124 -55.84 -11.43 12.35
CA PHE A 124 -56.66 -10.99 11.22
C PHE A 124 -57.70 -10.01 11.74
N ALA A 125 -57.36 -8.73 11.79
CA ALA A 125 -58.32 -7.68 12.11
C ALA A 125 -58.58 -6.87 10.83
N LEU A 126 -59.71 -7.10 10.17
CA LEU A 126 -60.26 -6.16 9.19
C LEU A 126 -60.84 -4.96 9.96
N GLY A 127 -59.95 -4.21 10.61
CA GLY A 127 -60.30 -3.03 11.38
C GLY A 127 -60.63 -1.87 10.43
N VAL A 128 -61.83 -1.30 10.56
CA VAL A 128 -62.17 -0.05 9.88
C VAL A 128 -61.43 1.08 10.59
N GLY A 129 -60.18 1.32 10.21
CA GLY A 129 -59.29 2.31 10.82
C GLY A 129 -58.35 3.01 9.81
N PRO A 130 -57.41 3.85 10.28
CA PRO A 130 -56.47 4.58 9.44
C PRO A 130 -55.63 3.69 8.50
N GLY A 131 -55.37 2.44 8.89
CA GLY A 131 -54.68 1.43 8.08
C GLY A 131 -55.40 1.10 6.77
N LEU A 132 -56.74 1.03 6.79
CA LEU A 132 -57.55 0.78 5.59
C LEU A 132 -57.44 1.93 4.58
N PHE A 133 -57.39 3.17 5.06
CA PHE A 133 -57.20 4.35 4.19
C PHE A 133 -55.80 4.35 3.56
N SER A 134 -54.75 4.02 4.34
CA SER A 134 -53.39 3.89 3.83
C SER A 134 -53.26 2.77 2.78
N LEU A 135 -53.93 1.64 3.00
CA LEU A 135 -54.02 0.54 2.04
C LEU A 135 -54.71 0.97 0.74
N LEU A 136 -55.89 1.59 0.84
CA LEU A 136 -56.63 2.09 -0.32
C LEU A 136 -55.81 3.11 -1.10
N LEU A 137 -55.15 4.04 -0.41
CA LEU A 137 -54.26 5.02 -1.04
C LEU A 137 -53.09 4.33 -1.75
N THR A 138 -52.45 3.35 -1.11
CA THR A 138 -51.33 2.58 -1.68
C THR A 138 -51.76 1.79 -2.92
N LEU A 139 -52.96 1.17 -2.87
CA LEU A 139 -53.55 0.46 -4.00
C LEU A 139 -53.91 1.41 -5.15
N LEU A 140 -54.48 2.58 -4.86
CA LEU A 140 -54.82 3.59 -5.85
C LEU A 140 -53.59 4.17 -6.54
N VAL A 141 -52.55 4.55 -5.76
CA VAL A 141 -51.29 5.04 -6.32
C VAL A 141 -50.59 3.94 -7.11
N GLY A 142 -50.58 2.71 -6.61
CA GLY A 142 -50.02 1.55 -7.33
C GLY A 142 -50.77 1.27 -8.64
N ALA A 143 -52.10 1.36 -8.64
CA ALA A 143 -52.92 1.21 -9.85
C ALA A 143 -52.65 2.34 -10.86
N ALA A 144 -52.48 3.58 -10.40
CA ALA A 144 -52.09 4.70 -11.25
C ALA A 144 -50.71 4.46 -11.88
N VAL A 145 -49.71 4.05 -11.09
CA VAL A 145 -48.36 3.70 -11.59
C VAL A 145 -48.42 2.54 -12.59
N PHE A 146 -49.28 1.54 -12.35
CA PHE A 146 -49.49 0.43 -13.28
C PHE A 146 -50.08 0.89 -14.63
N TRP A 147 -51.07 1.79 -14.62
CA TRP A 147 -51.63 2.36 -15.86
C TRP A 147 -50.63 3.23 -16.62
N TYR A 148 -49.84 4.03 -15.91
CA TYR A 148 -48.79 4.87 -16.49
C TYR A 148 -47.42 4.16 -16.58
N TRP A 149 -47.38 2.83 -16.51
CA TRP A 149 -46.12 2.08 -16.46
C TRP A 149 -45.20 2.39 -17.64
N ASP A 150 -45.71 2.39 -18.87
CA ASP A 150 -44.88 2.61 -20.07
C ASP A 150 -44.24 4.00 -20.13
N PRO A 151 -44.98 5.12 -19.94
CA PRO A 151 -44.35 6.44 -19.92
C PRO A 151 -43.41 6.63 -18.73
N LEU A 152 -43.74 6.08 -17.55
CA LEU A 152 -42.86 6.13 -16.37
C LEU A 152 -41.56 5.37 -16.64
N HIS A 153 -41.65 4.13 -17.10
CA HIS A 153 -40.50 3.28 -17.37
C HIS A 153 -39.57 3.89 -18.43
N ARG A 154 -40.11 4.40 -19.54
CA ARG A 154 -39.32 5.13 -20.55
C ARG A 154 -38.63 6.38 -20.00
N SER A 155 -39.29 7.09 -19.07
CA SER A 155 -38.73 8.29 -18.45
C SER A 155 -37.59 7.93 -17.49
N PHE A 156 -37.76 6.88 -16.68
CA PHE A 156 -36.72 6.35 -15.80
C PHE A 156 -35.54 5.80 -16.60
N ASP A 157 -35.76 5.10 -17.71
CA ASP A 157 -34.68 4.62 -18.58
C ASP A 157 -33.87 5.77 -19.19
N ARG A 158 -34.53 6.85 -19.61
CA ARG A 158 -33.83 8.06 -20.11
C ARG A 158 -33.01 8.72 -19.01
N LEU A 159 -33.56 8.79 -17.80
CA LEU A 159 -32.85 9.35 -16.64
C LEU A 159 -31.66 8.47 -16.26
N ALA A 160 -31.86 7.15 -16.17
CA ALA A 160 -30.83 6.18 -15.88
C ALA A 160 -29.66 6.26 -16.87
N LYS A 161 -29.95 6.38 -18.17
CA LYS A 161 -28.91 6.60 -19.21
C LYS A 161 -28.16 7.92 -19.05
N ARG A 162 -28.81 8.98 -18.57
CA ARG A 162 -28.14 10.26 -18.26
C ARG A 162 -27.28 10.18 -17.00
N THR A 163 -27.69 9.39 -16.02
CA THR A 163 -27.01 9.21 -14.73
C THR A 163 -26.11 7.98 -14.69
N ASP A 164 -25.89 7.31 -15.83
CA ASP A 164 -25.15 6.05 -15.89
C ASP A 164 -23.73 6.18 -15.33
N GLY A 165 -23.11 7.34 -15.53
CA GLY A 165 -21.81 7.69 -14.95
C GLY A 165 -21.78 7.89 -13.42
N ILE A 166 -22.93 7.95 -12.75
CA ILE A 166 -23.07 8.11 -11.29
C ILE A 166 -23.65 6.83 -10.65
N SER A 167 -24.04 5.84 -11.46
CA SER A 167 -24.55 4.56 -10.97
C SER A 167 -23.55 3.88 -10.04
N MET A 168 -24.06 3.21 -9.00
CA MET A 168 -23.24 2.43 -8.07
C MET A 168 -22.41 1.37 -8.81
N VAL A 169 -22.99 0.77 -9.87
CA VAL A 169 -22.32 -0.21 -10.72
C VAL A 169 -21.14 0.44 -11.47
N ALA A 170 -21.37 1.60 -12.09
CA ALA A 170 -20.33 2.32 -12.82
C ALA A 170 -19.19 2.78 -11.90
N ASN A 171 -19.52 3.22 -10.67
CA ASN A 171 -18.51 3.61 -9.68
C ASN A 171 -17.70 2.40 -9.18
N TYR A 172 -18.36 1.27 -8.94
CA TYR A 172 -17.68 0.02 -8.58
C TYR A 172 -16.71 -0.43 -9.69
N GLU A 173 -17.15 -0.41 -10.94
CA GLU A 173 -16.27 -0.73 -12.07
C GLU A 173 -15.09 0.25 -12.21
N ARG A 174 -15.33 1.56 -12.03
CA ARG A 174 -14.25 2.56 -12.04
C ARG A 174 -13.22 2.30 -10.95
N PHE A 175 -13.67 1.93 -9.75
CA PHE A 175 -12.80 1.60 -8.64
C PHE A 175 -11.91 0.40 -8.98
N ILE A 176 -12.49 -0.71 -9.45
CA ILE A 176 -11.73 -1.90 -9.85
C ILE A 176 -10.73 -1.59 -10.97
N ARG A 177 -11.12 -0.79 -11.96
CA ARG A 177 -10.22 -0.35 -13.04
C ARG A 177 -9.14 0.63 -12.56
N GLY A 178 -9.35 1.31 -11.44
CA GLY A 178 -8.42 2.27 -10.83
C GLY A 178 -7.26 1.58 -10.10
N ILE A 179 -7.51 0.44 -9.45
CA ILE A 179 -6.51 -0.32 -8.69
C ILE A 179 -5.22 -0.58 -9.49
N PRO A 180 -5.25 -1.21 -10.69
CA PRO A 180 -4.02 -1.49 -11.44
C PRO A 180 -3.31 -0.22 -11.91
N LYS A 181 -4.03 0.88 -12.14
CA LYS A 181 -3.44 2.16 -12.52
C LYS A 181 -2.66 2.77 -11.35
N LEU A 182 -3.23 2.72 -10.15
CA LEU A 182 -2.56 3.15 -8.93
C LEU A 182 -1.34 2.28 -8.62
N ALA A 183 -1.46 0.96 -8.78
CA ALA A 183 -0.34 0.03 -8.63
C ALA A 183 0.78 0.36 -9.62
N ALA A 184 0.46 0.51 -10.90
CA ALA A 184 1.44 0.87 -11.94
C ALA A 184 2.09 2.24 -11.68
N LEU A 185 1.31 3.22 -11.21
CA LEU A 185 1.84 4.53 -10.83
C LEU A 185 2.83 4.40 -9.66
N SER A 186 2.45 3.68 -8.60
CA SER A 186 3.31 3.43 -7.44
C SER A 186 4.59 2.70 -7.80
N THR A 187 4.52 1.65 -8.64
CA THR A 187 5.71 0.93 -9.10
C THR A 187 6.60 1.83 -9.95
N ARG A 188 6.04 2.64 -10.85
CA ARG A 188 6.86 3.55 -11.69
C ARG A 188 7.51 4.67 -10.88
N THR A 189 6.89 5.13 -9.79
CA THR A 189 7.48 6.15 -8.93
C THR A 189 8.51 5.58 -7.96
N LEU A 190 8.33 4.36 -7.45
CA LEU A 190 9.24 3.74 -6.47
C LEU A 190 10.33 2.88 -7.10
N GLN A 191 10.09 2.28 -8.26
CA GLN A 191 11.01 1.32 -8.92
C GLN A 191 11.49 1.84 -10.28
N HIS A 192 11.88 3.11 -10.36
CA HIS A 192 12.35 3.73 -11.61
C HIS A 192 13.75 3.28 -12.05
N GLY A 193 14.48 2.50 -11.23
CA GLY A 193 15.76 1.87 -11.59
C GLY A 193 16.98 2.81 -11.59
N ASP A 194 16.87 3.98 -10.97
CA ASP A 194 17.93 5.00 -10.95
C ASP A 194 18.60 5.05 -9.57
N LEU A 195 19.82 4.51 -9.50
CA LEU A 195 20.58 4.39 -8.24
C LEU A 195 20.84 5.76 -7.58
N PRO A 196 21.31 6.82 -8.27
CA PRO A 196 21.42 8.17 -7.71
C PRO A 196 20.16 8.66 -7.01
N SER A 197 18.98 8.49 -7.63
CA SER A 197 17.71 8.89 -7.04
C SER A 197 17.40 8.11 -5.76
N TYR A 198 17.66 6.79 -5.73
CA TYR A 198 17.53 6.01 -4.51
C TYR A 198 18.48 6.48 -3.40
N SER A 199 19.74 6.78 -3.73
CA SER A 199 20.70 7.31 -2.77
C SER A 199 20.23 8.63 -2.17
N VAL A 200 19.67 9.55 -2.98
CA VAL A 200 19.11 10.81 -2.48
C VAL A 200 17.94 10.56 -1.54
N VAL A 201 17.02 9.66 -1.87
CA VAL A 201 15.87 9.34 -1.01
C VAL A 201 16.32 8.71 0.31
N ILE A 202 17.26 7.76 0.27
CA ILE A 202 17.79 7.10 1.46
C ILE A 202 18.53 8.10 2.36
N LEU A 203 19.43 8.91 1.79
CA LEU A 203 20.15 9.92 2.57
C LEU A 203 19.21 10.99 3.12
N ALA A 204 18.18 11.40 2.37
CA ALA A 204 17.17 12.33 2.86
C ALA A 204 16.38 11.73 4.03
N PHE A 205 15.96 10.46 3.91
CA PHE A 205 15.27 9.75 4.99
C PHE A 205 16.15 9.65 6.25
N ILE A 206 17.41 9.22 6.11
CA ILE A 206 18.36 9.13 7.22
C ILE A 206 18.59 10.52 7.84
N SER A 207 18.75 11.56 7.02
CA SER A 207 18.94 12.94 7.52
C SER A 207 17.74 13.42 8.31
N VAL A 208 16.52 13.18 7.82
CA VAL A 208 15.28 13.54 8.52
C VAL A 208 15.17 12.75 9.81
N PHE A 209 15.40 11.43 9.79
CA PHE A 209 15.29 10.57 10.96
C PHE A 209 16.33 10.92 12.04
N MET A 210 17.60 11.09 11.66
CA MET A 210 18.66 11.50 12.57
C MET A 210 18.44 12.94 13.07
N GLY A 211 17.92 13.82 12.21
CA GLY A 211 17.58 15.20 12.55
C GLY A 211 16.42 15.31 13.52
N THR A 212 15.37 14.49 13.37
CA THR A 212 14.24 14.47 14.31
C THR A 212 14.66 14.00 15.69
N ILE A 213 15.53 12.99 15.78
CA ILE A 213 16.10 12.54 17.06
C ILE A 213 16.95 13.64 17.70
N LEU A 214 17.82 14.31 16.92
CA LEU A 214 18.62 15.43 17.43
C LEU A 214 17.75 16.55 18.01
N VAL A 215 16.73 16.97 17.27
CA VAL A 215 15.82 18.03 17.71
C VAL A 215 15.02 17.59 18.93
N ALA A 216 14.60 16.32 19.00
CA ALA A 216 13.87 15.79 20.16
C ALA A 216 14.72 15.76 21.44
N GLY A 217 16.05 15.58 21.32
CA GLY A 217 16.98 15.56 22.44
C GLY A 217 17.76 16.85 22.66
N TRP A 218 17.30 17.99 22.12
CA TRP A 218 18.02 19.27 22.16
C TRP A 218 18.43 19.71 23.58
N ASP A 219 17.58 19.42 24.55
CA ASP A 219 17.78 19.73 25.98
C ASP A 219 18.96 18.97 26.63
N HIS A 220 19.40 17.86 26.04
CA HIS A 220 20.49 17.02 26.55
C HIS A 220 21.80 17.19 25.76
N TRP A 221 21.90 18.20 24.88
CA TRP A 221 23.10 18.40 24.07
C TRP A 221 24.28 18.84 24.93
N VAL A 222 25.36 18.05 24.89
CA VAL A 222 26.64 18.41 25.49
C VAL A 222 27.62 18.75 24.38
N TRP A 223 28.13 19.98 24.41
CA TRP A 223 29.11 20.44 23.43
C TRP A 223 30.52 20.04 23.85
N PRO A 224 31.36 19.56 22.92
CA PRO A 224 32.73 19.20 23.22
C PRO A 224 33.55 20.45 23.55
N GLN A 225 34.54 20.29 24.42
CA GLN A 225 35.50 21.35 24.70
C GLN A 225 36.42 21.56 23.50
N TRP A 226 36.79 22.82 23.25
CA TRP A 226 37.77 23.14 22.21
C TRP A 226 39.15 22.63 22.63
N ILE A 227 39.78 21.85 21.76
CA ILE A 227 41.14 21.34 21.93
C ILE A 227 41.99 21.98 20.86
N ASP A 228 43.13 22.56 21.25
CA ASP A 228 44.04 23.20 20.29
C ASP A 228 44.57 22.17 19.29
N PRO A 229 44.35 22.38 17.99
CA PRO A 229 44.70 21.39 16.99
C PRO A 229 46.21 21.32 16.82
N THR A 230 46.73 20.09 16.77
CA THR A 230 48.14 19.87 16.40
C THR A 230 48.36 20.20 14.91
N ALA A 231 49.59 20.55 14.53
CA ALA A 231 49.91 20.86 13.13
C ALA A 231 49.52 19.71 12.17
N GLY A 232 49.72 18.46 12.59
CA GLY A 232 49.32 17.29 11.81
C GLY A 232 47.81 17.12 11.67
N PHE A 233 47.04 17.42 12.72
CA PHE A 233 45.58 17.43 12.64
C PHE A 233 45.08 18.49 11.65
N VAL A 234 45.66 19.70 11.67
CA VAL A 234 45.31 20.75 10.72
C VAL A 234 45.60 20.30 9.28
N VAL A 235 46.77 19.70 9.04
CA VAL A 235 47.14 19.16 7.72
C VAL A 235 46.17 18.07 7.27
N ALA A 236 45.81 17.14 8.16
CA ALA A 236 44.84 16.08 7.88
C ALA A 236 43.47 16.63 7.46
N CYS A 237 42.96 17.61 8.22
CA CYS A 237 41.70 18.29 7.91
C CYS A 237 41.76 19.04 6.59
N LEU A 238 42.86 19.75 6.31
CA LEU A 238 43.05 20.48 5.05
C LEU A 238 43.10 19.53 3.85
N LEU A 239 43.85 18.41 3.93
CA LEU A 239 43.91 17.42 2.87
C LEU A 239 42.54 16.77 2.61
N THR A 240 41.83 16.43 3.68
CA THR A 240 40.49 15.84 3.60
C THR A 240 39.48 16.80 2.98
N ALA A 241 39.47 18.06 3.41
CA ALA A 241 38.60 19.09 2.86
C ALA A 241 38.94 19.40 1.40
N ALA A 242 40.22 19.56 1.07
CA ALA A 242 40.67 19.81 -0.29
C ALA A 242 40.32 18.64 -1.23
N GLY A 243 40.61 17.40 -0.83
CA GLY A 243 40.25 16.19 -1.58
C GLY A 243 38.76 16.09 -1.85
N SER A 244 37.93 16.34 -0.83
CA SER A 244 36.47 16.32 -0.94
C SER A 244 35.93 17.42 -1.86
N LEU A 245 36.42 18.66 -1.72
CA LEU A 245 36.00 19.79 -2.56
C LEU A 245 36.42 19.60 -4.02
N LEU A 246 37.65 19.11 -4.25
CA LEU A 246 38.11 18.77 -5.58
C LEU A 246 37.23 17.68 -6.18
N ALA A 247 36.90 16.62 -5.44
CA ALA A 247 36.10 15.50 -5.93
C ALA A 247 34.71 15.92 -6.46
N VAL A 248 34.00 16.82 -5.76
CA VAL A 248 32.63 17.24 -6.13
C VAL A 248 32.52 17.82 -7.54
N GLY A 249 33.55 18.54 -8.00
CA GLY A 249 33.55 19.18 -9.32
C GLY A 249 33.99 18.29 -10.47
N GLN A 250 34.57 17.11 -10.19
CA GLN A 250 35.28 16.34 -11.21
C GLN A 250 34.35 15.44 -12.03
N ARG A 251 34.48 15.55 -13.35
CA ARG A 251 33.81 14.67 -14.31
C ARG A 251 34.69 13.51 -14.77
N ASP A 252 36.01 13.68 -14.70
CA ASP A 252 36.97 12.64 -15.02
C ASP A 252 37.13 11.71 -13.81
N ARG A 253 36.76 10.45 -13.97
CA ARG A 253 36.79 9.44 -12.89
C ARG A 253 38.20 9.19 -12.37
N PHE A 254 39.22 9.35 -13.22
CA PHE A 254 40.61 9.20 -12.80
C PHE A 254 41.02 10.35 -11.87
N VAL A 255 40.67 11.59 -12.23
CA VAL A 255 40.93 12.76 -11.37
C VAL A 255 40.11 12.69 -10.09
N LEU A 256 38.86 12.22 -10.17
CA LEU A 256 38.01 11.95 -9.01
C LEU A 256 38.66 10.96 -8.04
N LEU A 257 39.22 9.85 -8.55
CA LEU A 257 39.94 8.87 -7.73
C LEU A 257 41.14 9.51 -7.04
N LEU A 258 41.95 10.27 -7.77
CA LEU A 258 43.12 10.94 -7.19
C LEU A 258 42.71 11.93 -6.10
N ALA A 259 41.65 12.71 -6.34
CA ALA A 259 41.09 13.65 -5.36
C ALA A 259 40.55 12.92 -4.11
N ALA A 260 39.85 11.80 -4.29
CA ALA A 260 39.40 10.95 -3.19
C ALA A 260 40.58 10.36 -2.39
N GLY A 261 41.69 10.04 -3.05
CA GLY A 261 42.91 9.57 -2.37
C GLY A 261 43.47 10.57 -1.36
N LEU A 262 43.35 11.88 -1.59
CA LEU A 262 43.73 12.90 -0.60
C LEU A 262 42.93 12.76 0.71
N VAL A 263 41.66 12.30 0.64
CA VAL A 263 40.84 12.03 1.82
C VAL A 263 41.37 10.82 2.57
N GLY A 264 41.76 9.76 1.87
CA GLY A 264 42.35 8.58 2.48
C GLY A 264 43.68 8.87 3.17
N PHE A 265 44.58 9.59 2.51
CA PHE A 265 45.86 10.03 3.08
C PHE A 265 45.69 11.04 4.21
N GLY A 266 44.75 11.99 4.10
CA GLY A 266 44.37 12.89 5.18
C GLY A 266 43.89 12.12 6.42
N SER A 267 43.07 11.09 6.23
CA SER A 267 42.61 10.20 7.31
C SER A 267 43.76 9.42 7.96
N ALA A 268 44.73 8.95 7.18
CA ALA A 268 45.90 8.25 7.72
C ALA A 268 46.79 9.16 8.59
N ILE A 269 46.97 10.42 8.16
CA ILE A 269 47.66 11.44 8.95
C ILE A 269 46.88 11.72 10.23
N PHE A 270 45.55 11.86 10.15
CA PHE A 270 44.70 12.03 11.33
C PHE A 270 44.94 10.92 12.37
N PHE A 271 44.86 9.64 11.97
CA PHE A 271 45.10 8.52 12.89
C PHE A 271 46.50 8.52 13.50
N THR A 272 47.51 8.93 12.74
CA THR A 272 48.89 9.04 13.23
C THR A 272 48.98 10.03 14.40
N TYR A 273 48.33 11.20 14.27
CA TYR A 273 48.35 12.25 15.28
C TYR A 273 47.41 12.03 16.47
N VAL A 274 46.42 11.14 16.33
CA VAL A 274 45.54 10.70 17.43
C VAL A 274 46.15 9.51 18.20
N GLY A 275 47.34 9.02 17.81
CA GLY A 275 48.03 7.94 18.50
C GLY A 275 47.54 6.54 18.14
N ALA A 276 46.96 6.36 16.94
CA ALA A 276 46.53 5.08 16.39
C ALA A 276 47.47 4.62 15.25
N PRO A 277 48.73 4.23 15.54
CA PRO A 277 49.74 3.93 14.51
C PRO A 277 49.38 2.72 13.64
N ASP A 278 48.79 1.68 14.21
CA ASP A 278 48.41 0.47 13.46
C ASP A 278 47.32 0.79 12.42
N VAL A 279 46.32 1.58 12.82
CA VAL A 279 45.23 2.03 11.94
C VAL A 279 45.75 2.99 10.87
N ALA A 280 46.69 3.88 11.23
CA ALA A 280 47.32 4.77 10.27
C ALA A 280 48.12 4.00 9.21
N TYR A 281 48.92 3.02 9.63
CA TYR A 281 49.74 2.20 8.73
C TYR A 281 48.86 1.43 7.75
N THR A 282 47.81 0.77 8.23
CA THR A 282 46.88 0.04 7.36
C THR A 282 46.17 0.99 6.40
N GLN A 283 45.75 2.17 6.86
CA GLN A 283 45.13 3.18 6.00
C GLN A 283 46.06 3.65 4.89
N PHE A 284 47.34 3.94 5.18
CA PHE A 284 48.32 4.31 4.15
C PHE A 284 48.51 3.20 3.11
N VAL A 285 48.66 1.95 3.56
CA VAL A 285 48.91 0.80 2.68
C VAL A 285 47.68 0.52 1.81
N VAL A 286 46.50 0.42 2.42
CA VAL A 286 45.25 0.13 1.72
C VAL A 286 44.90 1.24 0.74
N GLU A 287 45.04 2.51 1.12
CA GLU A 287 44.78 3.63 0.21
C GLU A 287 45.74 3.60 -0.99
N SER A 288 47.03 3.34 -0.75
CA SER A 288 48.02 3.22 -1.82
C SER A 288 47.67 2.10 -2.79
N VAL A 289 47.36 0.90 -2.28
CA VAL A 289 46.95 -0.24 -3.11
C VAL A 289 45.65 0.05 -3.85
N PHE A 290 44.67 0.64 -3.18
CA PHE A 290 43.38 0.99 -3.76
C PHE A 290 43.53 1.97 -4.92
N VAL A 291 44.25 3.08 -4.71
CA VAL A 291 44.54 4.05 -5.76
C VAL A 291 45.29 3.39 -6.90
N ILE A 292 46.34 2.60 -6.66
CA ILE A 292 47.10 1.94 -7.73
C ILE A 292 46.21 0.99 -8.56
N VAL A 293 45.44 0.12 -7.90
CA VAL A 293 44.61 -0.88 -8.56
C VAL A 293 43.48 -0.21 -9.34
N VAL A 294 42.74 0.70 -8.72
CA VAL A 294 41.60 1.38 -9.36
C VAL A 294 42.09 2.34 -10.45
N ALA A 295 43.19 3.06 -10.24
CA ALA A 295 43.80 3.92 -11.25
C ALA A 295 44.19 3.11 -12.49
N SER A 296 44.81 1.94 -12.31
CA SER A 296 45.19 1.05 -13.42
C SER A 296 43.99 0.63 -14.27
N VAL A 297 42.85 0.34 -13.63
CA VAL A 297 41.61 -0.01 -14.32
C VAL A 297 40.98 1.21 -15.00
N LEU A 298 40.88 2.34 -14.30
CA LEU A 298 40.27 3.57 -14.82
C LEU A 298 41.08 4.18 -15.97
N LEU A 299 42.41 4.13 -15.91
CA LEU A 299 43.29 4.59 -16.99
C LEU A 299 43.00 3.79 -18.28
N LYS A 300 42.85 2.48 -18.16
CA LYS A 300 42.52 1.59 -19.28
C LYS A 300 41.12 1.83 -19.84
N LEU A 301 40.15 2.23 -19.01
CA LEU A 301 38.81 2.62 -19.45
C LEU A 301 38.82 3.99 -20.13
N LYS A 302 39.57 4.95 -19.59
CA LYS A 302 39.76 6.29 -20.16
C LYS A 302 40.38 6.22 -21.56
N GLN A 303 41.42 5.42 -21.74
CA GLN A 303 42.04 5.17 -23.05
C GLN A 303 41.06 4.60 -24.09
N ARG A 304 39.91 4.08 -23.67
CA ARG A 304 38.87 3.51 -24.56
C ARG A 304 37.66 4.44 -24.73
N GLY A 305 37.78 5.71 -24.34
CA GLY A 305 36.68 6.68 -24.44
C GLY A 305 35.55 6.50 -23.42
N MET A 306 35.64 5.51 -22.53
CA MET A 306 34.63 5.21 -21.51
C MET A 306 34.94 5.86 -20.14
N GLY A 307 35.81 6.86 -20.13
CA GLY A 307 36.30 7.50 -18.89
C GLY A 307 35.34 8.54 -18.29
N GLN A 308 34.34 9.00 -19.04
CA GLN A 308 33.44 10.06 -18.59
C GLN A 308 32.27 9.50 -17.74
N GLY A 309 31.80 10.28 -16.78
CA GLY A 309 30.55 10.00 -16.05
C GLY A 309 29.32 10.11 -16.97
N HIS A 310 28.25 9.38 -16.66
CA HIS A 310 26.96 9.56 -17.34
C HIS A 310 26.39 10.96 -17.07
N GLU A 311 25.53 11.46 -17.97
CA GLU A 311 24.82 12.72 -17.78
C GLU A 311 24.05 12.75 -16.45
N LYS A 312 24.01 13.94 -15.82
CA LYS A 312 23.44 14.11 -14.49
C LYS A 312 21.94 13.81 -14.52
N ALA A 313 21.50 12.88 -13.66
CA ALA A 313 20.10 12.56 -13.45
C ALA A 313 19.29 13.80 -13.00
N VAL A 314 17.98 13.79 -13.25
CA VAL A 314 17.02 14.85 -12.87
C VAL A 314 17.01 15.12 -11.36
N THR A 315 17.46 14.18 -10.54
CA THR A 315 17.65 14.31 -9.08
C THR A 315 18.90 15.07 -8.66
N ALA A 316 19.76 15.48 -9.60
CA ALA A 316 20.95 16.29 -9.32
C ALA A 316 20.63 17.62 -8.60
N ARG A 317 19.41 18.16 -8.76
CA ARG A 317 18.97 19.36 -8.02
C ARG A 317 18.82 19.13 -6.51
N TRP A 318 18.45 17.92 -6.09
CA TRP A 318 18.28 17.56 -4.68
C TRP A 318 19.55 16.96 -4.07
N ALA A 319 20.50 16.52 -4.89
CA ALA A 319 21.72 15.89 -4.42
C ALA A 319 22.55 16.82 -3.49
N LEU A 320 22.77 18.07 -3.90
CA LEU A 320 23.53 19.03 -3.08
C LEU A 320 22.85 19.37 -1.75
N PRO A 321 21.57 19.82 -1.70
CA PRO A 321 20.93 20.17 -0.44
C PRO A 321 20.82 18.96 0.51
N VAL A 322 20.53 17.75 -0.02
CA VAL A 322 20.49 16.54 0.80
C VAL A 322 21.88 16.17 1.32
N ALA A 323 22.93 16.28 0.51
CA ALA A 323 24.29 16.01 0.97
C ALA A 323 24.75 16.99 2.06
N VAL A 324 24.42 18.28 1.91
CA VAL A 324 24.72 19.30 2.93
C VAL A 324 23.93 19.03 4.21
N ALA A 325 22.64 18.71 4.10
CA ALA A 325 21.81 18.37 5.26
C ALA A 325 22.35 17.13 5.98
N PHE A 326 22.65 16.07 5.24
CA PHE A 326 23.21 14.83 5.79
C PHE A 326 24.56 15.07 6.49
N GLY A 327 25.48 15.77 5.82
CA GLY A 327 26.78 16.11 6.38
C GLY A 327 26.67 16.97 7.65
N GLY A 328 25.77 17.96 7.65
CA GLY A 328 25.51 18.80 8.81
C GLY A 328 24.91 18.03 9.99
N VAL A 329 23.90 17.20 9.74
CA VAL A 329 23.28 16.32 10.75
C VAL A 329 24.30 15.35 11.32
N LEU A 330 25.11 14.70 10.48
CA LEU A 330 26.14 13.76 10.93
C LEU A 330 27.23 14.46 11.74
N THR A 331 27.64 15.67 11.32
CA THR A 331 28.62 16.48 12.05
C THR A 331 28.09 16.85 13.43
N LEU A 332 26.83 17.28 13.52
CA LEU A 332 26.20 17.62 14.79
C LEU A 332 26.08 16.39 15.71
N TRP A 333 25.69 15.23 15.16
CA TRP A 333 25.71 13.96 15.88
C TRP A 333 27.10 13.61 16.44
N MET A 334 28.14 13.74 15.62
CA MET A 334 29.53 13.51 16.05
C MET A 334 29.96 14.48 17.15
N LEU A 335 29.64 15.78 17.02
CA LEU A 335 29.97 16.78 18.03
C LEU A 335 29.32 16.47 19.38
N ILE A 336 28.01 16.18 19.38
CA ILE A 336 27.27 15.85 20.62
C ILE A 336 27.80 14.54 21.22
N GLY A 337 28.08 13.53 20.39
CA GLY A 337 28.63 12.25 20.84
C GLY A 337 30.00 12.39 21.51
N VAL A 338 30.89 13.22 20.95
CA VAL A 338 32.21 13.50 21.51
C VAL A 338 32.13 14.39 22.76
N GLY A 339 31.10 15.23 22.89
CA GLY A 339 30.87 16.04 24.09
C GLY A 339 30.43 15.22 25.32
N GLY A 340 29.96 13.99 25.13
CA GLY A 340 29.55 13.10 26.22
C GLY A 340 30.70 12.65 27.12
N VAL A 341 30.35 12.07 28.27
CA VAL A 341 31.34 11.49 29.20
C VAL A 341 31.85 10.15 28.64
N PHE A 342 33.16 10.06 28.42
CA PHE A 342 33.80 8.82 27.99
C PHE A 342 33.96 7.83 29.16
N ASP A 343 33.48 6.61 29.00
CA ASP A 343 33.64 5.51 29.97
C ASP A 343 34.93 4.71 29.66
N PRO A 344 35.98 4.78 30.50
CA PRO A 344 37.26 4.14 30.23
C PRO A 344 37.30 2.66 30.65
N VAL A 345 36.25 2.08 31.23
CA VAL A 345 36.26 0.71 31.80
C VAL A 345 36.86 -0.33 30.84
N LEU A 346 36.43 -0.33 29.59
CA LEU A 346 36.91 -1.31 28.61
C LEU A 346 38.35 -1.03 28.16
N SER A 347 38.73 0.24 28.00
CA SER A 347 40.10 0.64 27.68
C SER A 347 41.07 0.24 28.78
N GLN A 348 40.67 0.42 30.05
CA GLN A 348 41.45 0.01 31.22
C GLN A 348 41.58 -1.51 31.29
N PHE A 349 40.48 -2.25 31.10
CA PHE A 349 40.50 -3.70 31.04
C PHE A 349 41.51 -4.22 30.01
N PHE A 350 41.48 -3.71 28.78
CA PHE A 350 42.43 -4.15 27.75
C PHE A 350 43.86 -3.74 28.09
N ALA A 351 44.08 -2.54 28.62
CA ALA A 351 45.42 -2.11 29.03
C ALA A 351 46.01 -3.01 30.13
N GLU A 352 45.21 -3.39 31.12
CA GLU A 352 45.64 -4.21 32.25
C GLU A 352 45.79 -5.69 31.88
N LYS A 353 44.95 -6.22 30.99
CA LYS A 353 44.91 -7.66 30.67
C LYS A 353 45.75 -8.08 29.46
N SER A 354 46.14 -7.16 28.58
CA SER A 354 46.85 -7.51 27.34
C SER A 354 48.18 -8.23 27.55
N VAL A 355 48.99 -7.80 28.53
CA VAL A 355 50.27 -8.45 28.84
C VAL A 355 50.10 -9.72 29.68
N PRO A 356 49.39 -9.72 30.82
CA PRO A 356 49.34 -10.90 31.69
C PRO A 356 48.51 -12.06 31.12
N GLU A 357 47.44 -11.79 30.35
CA GLU A 357 46.54 -12.85 29.85
C GLU A 357 46.86 -13.22 28.41
N ALA A 358 47.13 -12.24 27.55
CA ALA A 358 47.38 -12.44 26.12
C ALA A 358 48.86 -12.31 25.71
N HIS A 359 49.77 -12.05 26.65
CA HIS A 359 51.23 -12.04 26.43
C HIS A 359 51.70 -11.02 25.36
N GLY A 360 50.89 -10.01 25.06
CA GLY A 360 51.16 -9.02 24.01
C GLY A 360 51.28 -7.60 24.55
N ARG A 361 52.26 -6.85 24.04
CA ARG A 361 52.47 -5.42 24.38
C ARG A 361 51.71 -4.45 23.47
N ASN A 362 51.38 -4.89 22.25
CA ASN A 362 50.54 -4.10 21.36
C ASN A 362 49.07 -4.41 21.66
N VAL A 363 48.44 -3.52 22.44
CA VAL A 363 47.05 -3.67 22.89
C VAL A 363 46.08 -3.78 21.71
N VAL A 364 46.29 -3.05 20.62
CA VAL A 364 45.41 -3.09 19.43
C VAL A 364 45.48 -4.47 18.79
N ASN A 365 46.68 -4.98 18.52
CA ASN A 365 46.86 -6.31 17.94
C ASN A 365 46.31 -7.43 18.85
N VAL A 366 46.50 -7.31 20.16
CA VAL A 366 45.96 -8.26 21.15
C VAL A 366 44.42 -8.25 21.14
N ILE A 367 43.79 -7.08 21.05
CA ILE A 367 42.32 -7.00 20.93
C ILE A 367 41.86 -7.74 19.68
N LEU A 368 42.52 -7.52 18.54
CA LEU A 368 42.13 -8.11 17.25
C LEU A 368 42.31 -9.63 17.20
N VAL A 369 43.39 -10.16 17.76
CA VAL A 369 43.77 -11.57 17.58
C VAL A 369 43.36 -12.46 18.75
N ASP A 370 43.27 -11.94 19.97
CA ASP A 370 42.92 -12.72 21.17
C ASP A 370 41.52 -12.37 21.69
N PHE A 371 41.31 -11.16 22.20
CA PHE A 371 40.06 -10.82 22.89
C PHE A 371 38.84 -10.77 21.97
N ARG A 372 39.02 -10.30 20.73
CA ARG A 372 37.97 -10.17 19.70
C ARG A 372 38.33 -10.90 18.42
N ALA A 373 38.97 -12.07 18.56
CA ALA A 373 39.39 -12.93 17.45
C ALA A 373 38.26 -13.31 16.47
N LEU A 374 37.02 -13.36 16.94
CA LEU A 374 35.87 -13.68 16.08
C LEU A 374 35.59 -12.57 15.05
N ASP A 375 35.82 -11.31 15.40
CA ASP A 375 35.62 -10.19 14.47
C ASP A 375 36.66 -10.25 13.34
N THR A 376 37.94 -10.52 13.67
CA THR A 376 39.00 -10.69 12.66
C THR A 376 38.81 -11.93 11.80
N LEU A 377 38.34 -13.04 12.36
CA LEU A 377 37.95 -14.22 11.59
C LEU A 377 36.82 -13.86 10.59
N GLY A 378 35.84 -13.08 11.03
CA GLY A 378 34.75 -12.57 10.20
C GLY A 378 35.26 -11.69 9.05
N GLU A 379 36.13 -10.73 9.34
CA GLU A 379 36.74 -9.84 8.34
C GLU A 379 37.54 -10.60 7.28
N ILE A 380 38.40 -11.54 7.70
CA ILE A 380 39.17 -12.38 6.78
C ILE A 380 38.23 -13.22 5.90
N THR A 381 37.15 -13.75 6.48
CA THR A 381 36.13 -14.50 5.74
C THR A 381 35.44 -13.61 4.70
N VAL A 382 35.08 -12.37 5.03
CA VAL A 382 34.47 -11.42 4.09
C VAL A 382 35.43 -11.08 2.94
N VAL A 383 36.72 -10.84 3.23
CA VAL A 383 37.74 -10.57 2.20
C VAL A 383 37.90 -11.78 1.27
N MET A 384 38.01 -12.99 1.84
CA MET A 384 38.10 -14.23 1.08
C MET A 384 36.87 -14.44 0.20
N LEU A 385 35.66 -14.31 0.74
CA LEU A 385 34.42 -14.47 -0.02
C LEU A 385 34.27 -13.39 -1.10
N SER A 386 34.68 -12.16 -0.83
CA SER A 386 34.68 -11.07 -1.82
C SER A 386 35.63 -11.38 -2.98
N PHE A 387 36.82 -11.91 -2.68
CA PHE A 387 37.76 -12.38 -3.70
C PHE A 387 37.17 -13.52 -4.53
N LEU A 388 36.59 -14.54 -3.89
CA LEU A 388 35.94 -15.67 -4.58
C LEU A 388 34.76 -15.22 -5.45
N ALA A 389 33.95 -14.28 -4.98
CA ALA A 389 32.83 -13.70 -5.74
C ALA A 389 33.30 -12.88 -6.95
N ALA A 390 34.48 -12.28 -6.88
CA ALA A 390 35.08 -11.54 -8.00
C ALA A 390 35.61 -12.45 -9.12
N LEU A 391 35.98 -13.70 -8.84
CA LEU A 391 36.53 -14.64 -9.82
C LEU A 391 35.60 -14.86 -11.05
N PRO A 392 34.31 -15.22 -10.92
CA PRO A 392 33.42 -15.41 -12.06
C PRO A 392 33.21 -14.12 -12.86
N LEU A 393 33.17 -12.95 -12.19
CA LEU A 393 33.08 -11.64 -12.84
C LEU A 393 34.32 -11.37 -13.70
N LEU A 394 35.51 -11.62 -13.16
CA LEU A 394 36.78 -11.48 -13.88
C LEU A 394 36.86 -12.42 -15.09
N GLN A 395 36.38 -13.66 -14.95
CA GLN A 395 36.29 -14.63 -16.06
C GLN A 395 35.31 -14.17 -17.14
N ALA A 396 34.13 -13.67 -16.75
CA ALA A 396 33.13 -13.15 -17.67
C ALA A 396 33.67 -11.94 -18.45
N VAL A 397 34.31 -10.99 -17.75
CA VAL A 397 34.96 -9.83 -18.37
C VAL A 397 36.07 -10.26 -19.32
N ARG A 398 36.93 -11.21 -18.93
CA ARG A 398 38.00 -11.73 -19.80
C ARG A 398 37.44 -12.38 -21.07
N THR A 399 36.34 -13.11 -20.94
CA THR A 399 35.66 -13.79 -22.06
C THR A 399 35.00 -12.79 -23.00
N TYR A 400 34.28 -11.81 -22.47
CA TYR A 400 33.68 -10.71 -23.24
C TYR A 400 34.75 -9.95 -24.03
N MET A 401 35.87 -9.63 -23.39
CA MET A 401 36.97 -8.89 -24.00
C MET A 401 37.68 -9.69 -25.10
N ARG A 402 37.78 -11.02 -24.96
CA ARG A 402 38.28 -11.90 -26.03
C ARG A 402 37.33 -11.93 -27.22
N ARG A 403 36.01 -12.12 -27.00
CA ARG A 403 35.00 -12.13 -28.08
C ARG A 403 34.98 -10.82 -28.86
N ARG A 404 35.04 -9.67 -28.17
CA ARG A 404 35.07 -8.35 -28.82
C ARG A 404 36.32 -8.16 -29.68
N LYS A 405 37.50 -8.62 -29.23
CA LYS A 405 38.73 -8.57 -30.04
C LYS A 405 38.62 -9.39 -31.34
N VAL A 406 37.97 -10.55 -31.28
CA VAL A 406 37.74 -11.40 -32.47
C VAL A 406 36.78 -10.73 -33.45
N ILE A 407 35.71 -10.10 -32.95
CA ILE A 407 34.74 -9.38 -33.79
C ILE A 407 35.40 -8.19 -34.50
N VAL A 408 36.14 -7.35 -33.76
CA VAL A 408 36.85 -6.18 -34.32
C VAL A 408 37.93 -6.60 -35.32
N ALA A 409 38.63 -7.71 -35.07
CA ALA A 409 39.61 -8.26 -36.03
C ALA A 409 38.95 -8.86 -37.29
N GLY A 410 37.69 -9.29 -37.21
CA GLY A 410 36.93 -9.85 -38.33
C GLY A 410 36.19 -8.83 -39.19
N THR A 411 35.89 -7.63 -38.66
CA THR A 411 35.17 -6.57 -39.40
C THR A 411 36.08 -5.58 -40.11
N GLY A 412 37.40 -5.70 -40.01
CA GLY A 412 38.36 -4.83 -40.73
C GLY A 412 38.39 -3.37 -40.26
N GLU A 413 37.52 -2.95 -39.36
CA GLU A 413 37.59 -1.66 -38.68
C GLU A 413 38.75 -1.68 -37.68
N GLN A 414 39.90 -1.19 -38.11
CA GLN A 414 40.96 -0.77 -37.19
C GLN A 414 40.48 0.48 -36.42
N PRO A 415 40.86 0.62 -35.13
CA PRO A 415 40.38 1.70 -34.26
C PRO A 415 40.77 3.11 -34.72
#